data_AF-A0A7W7PXI3-F1
#
_entry.id   AF-A0A7W7PXI3-F1
#
_cell.length_a   1.000
_cell.length_b   1.000
_cell.length_c   1.000
_cell.angle_alpha   90.00
_cell.angle_beta   90.00
_cell.angle_gamma   90.00
#
_symmetry.space_group_name_H-M   'P 1'
#
loop_
_entity.id
_entity.type
_entity.pdbx_description
1 polymer ?
#
loop_
_entity_poly.entity_id
_entity_poly.type
_entity_poly.pdbx_seq_one_letter_code
_entity_poly.pdbx_strand_id
1 'polypeptide(L)'
;MADRHKFERERGVLYYEEVASRAATFLHTALLLRPFADYNLVIGWACTYQYMQLSGEPVHAKDEELYELARAVRAQQVDLRDIARQLEAWA
;
A
#
# COMPACT_ATOMS: atom_id res chain seq x y z
N MET A 1 -8.24 -17.49 -14.82
CA MET A 1 -7.70 -16.59 -13.77
C MET A 1 -8.53 -16.69 -12.48
N ALA A 2 -8.78 -17.89 -11.93
CA ALA A 2 -9.78 -18.08 -10.85
C ALA A 2 -9.20 -18.57 -9.50
N ASP A 3 -7.87 -18.57 -9.34
CA ASP A 3 -7.20 -19.21 -8.20
C ASP A 3 -6.18 -18.31 -7.47
N ARG A 4 -6.24 -16.99 -7.67
CA ARG A 4 -5.62 -16.06 -6.72
C ARG A 4 -6.48 -16.14 -5.44
N HIS A 5 -5.88 -16.42 -4.28
CA HIS A 5 -6.51 -16.36 -2.94
C HIS A 5 -7.20 -17.62 -2.36
N LYS A 6 -6.68 -18.83 -2.64
CA LYS A 6 -7.20 -20.08 -2.00
C LYS A 6 -7.14 -20.05 -0.45
N PHE A 7 -6.20 -19.32 0.15
CA PHE A 7 -6.08 -19.16 1.61
C PHE A 7 -7.04 -18.11 2.22
N GLU A 8 -7.70 -17.28 1.40
CA GLU A 8 -8.61 -16.21 1.88
C GLU A 8 -10.07 -16.67 1.93
N ARG A 9 -10.37 -17.93 1.56
CA ARG A 9 -11.74 -18.44 1.35
C ARG A 9 -12.40 -19.05 2.59
N GLU A 10 -11.69 -19.33 3.68
CA GLU A 10 -12.24 -20.18 4.76
C GLU A 10 -13.41 -19.58 5.56
N ARG A 11 -13.77 -18.29 5.38
CA ARG A 11 -14.86 -17.64 6.17
C ARG A 11 -15.82 -16.74 5.40
N GLY A 12 -15.81 -16.75 4.07
CA GLY A 12 -16.84 -16.04 3.27
C GLY A 12 -16.88 -14.51 3.39
N VAL A 13 -15.90 -13.88 4.05
CA VAL A 13 -15.77 -12.41 4.17
C VAL A 13 -14.31 -12.01 3.96
N LEU A 14 -14.05 -11.18 2.95
CA LEU A 14 -12.72 -10.62 2.65
C LEU A 14 -12.41 -9.54 3.69
N TYR A 15 -11.47 -9.81 4.59
CA TYR A 15 -11.15 -8.92 5.73
C TYR A 15 -10.50 -7.58 5.30
N TYR A 16 -9.96 -7.52 4.08
CA TYR A 16 -9.51 -6.30 3.37
C TYR A 16 -9.87 -6.46 1.89
N GLU A 17 -11.06 -6.06 1.50
CA GLU A 17 -11.59 -6.30 0.16
C GLU A 17 -10.94 -5.36 -0.89
N GLU A 18 -10.58 -4.15 -0.49
CA GLU A 18 -10.09 -3.13 -1.44
C GLU A 18 -8.59 -3.26 -1.70
N VAL A 19 -8.23 -3.21 -2.99
CA VAL A 19 -6.85 -3.33 -3.48
C VAL A 19 -5.94 -2.32 -2.79
N ALA A 20 -6.39 -1.08 -2.64
CA ALA A 20 -5.69 -0.01 -1.95
C ALA A 20 -5.40 -0.33 -0.48
N SER A 21 -6.33 -0.95 0.24
CA SER A 21 -6.13 -1.38 1.63
C SER A 21 -5.03 -2.43 1.76
N ARG A 22 -4.95 -3.36 0.79
CA ARG A 22 -3.88 -4.37 0.77
C ARG A 22 -2.55 -3.74 0.40
N ALA A 23 -2.53 -2.87 -0.61
CA ALA A 23 -1.35 -2.16 -1.07
C ALA A 23 -0.74 -1.27 0.03
N ALA A 24 -1.59 -0.58 0.79
CA ALA A 24 -1.19 0.31 1.89
C ALA A 24 -0.31 -0.41 2.93
N THR A 25 -0.51 -1.71 3.13
CA THR A 25 0.31 -2.51 4.07
C THR A 25 1.78 -2.53 3.68
N PHE A 26 2.12 -2.55 2.39
CA PHE A 26 3.51 -2.60 1.92
C PHE A 26 4.23 -1.29 2.25
N LEU A 27 3.62 -0.15 1.91
CA LEU A 27 4.18 1.17 2.19
C LEU A 27 4.28 1.42 3.70
N HIS A 28 3.19 1.21 4.44
CA HIS A 28 3.14 1.44 5.88
C HIS A 28 4.19 0.61 6.62
N THR A 29 4.27 -0.69 6.33
CA THR A 29 5.21 -1.60 6.99
C THR A 29 6.66 -1.25 6.68
N ALA A 30 6.98 -0.95 5.41
CA ALA A 30 8.32 -0.55 5.03
C ALA A 30 8.76 0.75 5.72
N LEU A 31 7.85 1.73 5.83
CA LEU A 31 8.14 3.02 6.44
C LEU A 31 8.33 2.96 7.96
N LEU A 32 7.56 2.13 8.66
CA LEU A 32 7.64 2.02 10.13
C LEU A 32 8.70 1.03 10.61
N LEU A 33 8.74 -0.18 10.04
CA LEU A 33 9.68 -1.21 10.50
C LEU A 33 11.10 -0.98 9.99
N ARG A 34 11.25 -0.24 8.89
CA ARG A 34 12.55 0.04 8.24
C ARG A 34 13.42 -1.22 8.08
N PRO A 35 12.92 -2.27 7.40
CA PRO A 35 13.63 -3.55 7.29
C PRO A 35 14.96 -3.47 6.54
N PHE A 36 15.20 -2.41 5.76
CA PHE A 36 16.45 -2.18 5.04
C PHE A 36 17.28 -1.07 5.70
N ALA A 37 18.61 -1.12 5.54
CA ALA A 37 19.50 -0.07 6.04
C ALA A 37 19.21 1.31 5.41
N ASP A 38 18.76 1.33 4.15
CA ASP A 38 18.33 2.52 3.42
C ASP A 38 17.24 2.16 2.40
N TYR A 39 16.68 3.14 1.68
CA TYR A 39 15.71 3.00 0.58
C TYR A 39 14.36 2.38 0.94
N ASN A 40 13.99 2.34 2.22
CA ASN A 40 12.70 1.79 2.67
C ASN A 40 11.48 2.44 1.99
N LEU A 41 11.53 3.75 1.68
CA LEU A 41 10.47 4.43 0.93
C LEU A 41 10.38 3.88 -0.50
N VAL A 42 11.50 3.84 -1.22
CA VAL A 42 11.55 3.40 -2.61
C VAL A 42 11.08 1.95 -2.74
N ILE A 43 11.57 1.06 -1.87
CA ILE A 43 11.21 -0.36 -1.90
C ILE A 43 9.74 -0.55 -1.50
N GLY A 44 9.28 0.10 -0.43
CA GLY A 44 7.88 0.04 0.00
C GLY A 44 6.92 0.57 -1.06
N TRP A 45 7.29 1.68 -1.71
CA TRP A 45 6.52 2.25 -2.82
C TRP A 45 6.52 1.34 -4.04
N ALA A 46 7.66 0.75 -4.43
CA ALA A 46 7.72 -0.18 -5.56
C ALA A 46 6.79 -1.39 -5.35
N CYS A 47 6.76 -1.97 -4.15
CA CYS A 47 5.83 -3.04 -3.82
C CYS A 47 4.36 -2.59 -3.91
N THR A 48 4.05 -1.41 -3.36
CA THR A 48 2.70 -0.82 -3.39
C THR A 48 2.25 -0.56 -4.83
N TYR A 49 3.06 0.17 -5.60
CA TYR A 49 2.81 0.49 -7.00
C TYR A 49 2.62 -0.76 -7.86
N GLN A 50 3.51 -1.75 -7.73
CA GLN A 50 3.42 -2.98 -8.49
C GLN A 50 2.17 -3.80 -8.13
N TYR A 51 1.78 -3.81 -6.85
CA TYR A 51 0.56 -4.48 -6.40
C TYR A 51 -0.70 -3.84 -6.98
N MET A 52 -0.80 -2.52 -6.88
CA MET A 52 -1.87 -1.70 -7.47
C MET A 52 -1.98 -2.00 -8.97
N GLN A 53 -0.85 -1.98 -9.69
CA GLN A 53 -0.83 -2.23 -11.13
C GLN A 53 -1.24 -3.67 -11.51
N LEU A 54 -0.77 -4.69 -10.78
CA LEU A 54 -1.15 -6.10 -11.04
C LEU A 54 -2.60 -6.43 -10.68
N SER A 55 -3.23 -5.55 -9.90
CA SER A 55 -4.61 -5.66 -9.46
C SER A 55 -5.58 -4.89 -10.37
N GLY A 56 -5.05 -4.15 -11.36
CA GLY A 56 -5.86 -3.39 -12.33
C GLY A 56 -6.25 -1.99 -11.88
N GLU A 57 -5.65 -1.49 -10.81
CA GLU A 57 -5.88 -0.13 -10.26
C GLU A 57 -4.54 0.62 -10.26
N PRO A 58 -3.99 1.04 -11.41
CA PRO A 58 -2.73 1.78 -11.43
C PRO A 58 -2.84 3.09 -10.66
N VAL A 59 -1.79 3.49 -9.94
CA VAL A 59 -1.74 4.78 -9.22
C VAL A 59 -0.78 5.75 -9.88
N HIS A 60 -1.15 7.03 -9.88
CA HIS A 60 -0.44 8.14 -10.50
C HIS A 60 -0.06 9.21 -9.46
N ALA A 61 0.80 8.84 -8.52
CA ALA A 61 1.34 9.77 -7.53
C ALA A 61 2.44 10.66 -8.10
N LYS A 62 2.46 11.93 -7.72
CA LYS A 62 3.65 12.78 -7.89
C LYS A 62 4.67 12.47 -6.80
N ASP A 63 5.95 12.68 -7.12
CA ASP A 63 7.04 12.47 -6.18
C ASP A 63 6.84 13.28 -4.89
N GLU A 64 6.45 14.56 -4.99
CA GLU A 64 6.23 15.41 -3.82
C GLU A 64 5.10 14.88 -2.91
N GLU A 65 4.02 14.39 -3.50
CA GLU A 65 2.87 13.85 -2.76
C GLU A 65 3.25 12.54 -2.03
N LEU A 66 4.05 11.69 -2.69
CA LEU A 66 4.59 10.48 -2.08
C LEU A 66 5.54 10.81 -0.91
N TYR A 67 6.41 11.81 -1.06
CA TYR A 67 7.32 12.23 0.01
C TYR A 67 6.56 12.79 1.22
N GLU A 68 5.53 13.61 1.00
CA GLU A 68 4.69 14.14 2.09
C GLU A 68 3.90 13.03 2.79
N LEU A 69 3.29 12.09 2.05
CA LEU A 69 2.65 10.93 2.64
C LEU A 69 3.64 10.13 3.50
N ALA A 70 4.82 9.85 2.97
CA ALA A 70 5.85 9.09 3.68
C ALA A 70 6.32 9.78 4.96
N ARG A 71 6.43 11.12 4.93
CA ARG A 71 6.76 11.94 6.11
C ARG A 71 5.67 11.84 7.16
N ALA A 72 4.41 11.98 6.77
CA ALA A 72 3.27 11.88 7.68
C ALA A 72 3.17 10.49 8.33
N VAL A 73 3.39 9.40 7.57
CA VAL A 73 3.39 8.02 8.10
C VAL A 73 4.47 7.84 9.16
N ARG A 74 5.70 8.28 8.87
CA ARG A 74 6.82 8.19 9.83
C ARG A 74 6.57 9.02 11.08
N ALA A 75 5.86 10.14 10.95
CA ALA A 75 5.41 10.95 12.07
C ALA A 75 4.20 10.37 12.82
N GLN A 76 3.66 9.23 12.38
CA GLN A 76 2.45 8.58 12.91
C GLN A 76 1.22 9.51 12.90
N GLN A 77 1.17 10.42 11.94
CA GLN A 77 0.04 11.35 11.74
C GLN A 77 -1.04 10.80 10.83
N VAL A 78 -0.68 9.78 10.03
CA VAL A 78 -1.57 9.06 9.14
C VAL A 78 -1.43 7.57 9.40
N ASP A 79 -2.54 6.86 9.34
CA ASP A 79 -2.60 5.42 9.55
C ASP A 79 -2.76 4.66 8.23
N LEU A 80 -2.98 3.34 8.34
CA LEU A 80 -3.13 2.47 7.18
C LEU A 80 -4.36 2.81 6.33
N ARG A 81 -5.45 3.30 6.92
CA ARG A 81 -6.67 3.70 6.21
C ARG A 81 -6.46 5.01 5.46
N ASP A 82 -5.71 5.93 6.04
CA ASP A 82 -5.31 7.17 5.36
C ASP A 82 -4.49 6.89 4.11
N ILE A 83 -3.51 5.97 4.20
CA ILE A 83 -2.72 5.53 3.05
C ILE A 83 -3.63 4.91 1.98
N ALA A 84 -4.53 4.01 2.35
CA ALA A 84 -5.45 3.37 1.39
C ALA A 84 -6.29 4.41 0.64
N ARG A 85 -6.90 5.36 1.37
CA ARG A 85 -7.66 6.46 0.76
C ARG A 85 -6.81 7.32 -0.17
N GLN A 86 -5.54 7.55 0.17
CA GLN A 86 -4.64 8.31 -0.69
C GLN A 86 -4.28 7.53 -1.97
N LEU A 87 -4.12 6.21 -1.88
CA LEU A 87 -3.90 5.36 -3.04
C LEU A 87 -5.13 5.35 -3.97
N GLU A 88 -6.34 5.27 -3.41
CA GLU A 88 -7.60 5.40 -4.18
C GLU A 88 -7.70 6.76 -4.88
N ALA A 89 -7.29 7.84 -4.20
CA ALA A 89 -7.29 9.18 -4.78
C ALA A 89 -6.25 9.37 -5.90
N TRP A 90 -5.22 8.53 -5.96
CA TRP A 90 -4.20 8.53 -7.01
C TRP A 90 -4.50 7.57 -8.15
N ALA A 91 -5.47 6.68 -8.01
CA ALA A 91 -5.87 5.74 -9.07
C ALA A 91 -6.60 6.45 -10.22
#